data_AF-A0A820A760-F1
#
_entry.id   AF-A0A820A760-F1
#
_cell.length_a   1.000
_cell.length_b   1.000
_cell.length_c   1.000
_cell.angle_alpha   90.00
_cell.angle_beta   90.00
_cell.angle_gamma   90.00
#
_symmetry.space_group_name_H-M   'P 1'
#
loop_
_entity.id
_entity.type
_entity.pdbx_description
1 polymer ?
#
loop_
_entity_poly.entity_id
_entity_poly.type
_entity_poly.pdbx_seq_one_letter_code
_entity_poly.pdbx_strand_id
1 'polypeptide(L)' 'MAEDNKARADIGLIGLAVMGQNLILNMNDHDFTVACFNRTVSKVDHFLNNEAKGTKIIGAHSVEELVQLLKKP' A
#
# COMPACT_ATOMS: atom_id res chain seq x y z
N MET A 1 15.71 -18.36 4.94
CA MET A 1 14.65 -17.91 5.87
C MET A 1 13.79 -16.93 5.10
N ALA A 2 12.74 -17.42 4.44
CA ALA A 2 11.76 -16.57 3.76
C ALA A 2 10.63 -16.37 4.78
N GLU A 3 10.63 -15.22 5.46
CA GLU A 3 9.52 -14.88 6.35
C GLU A 3 8.25 -14.70 5.53
N ASP A 4 7.19 -15.35 6.02
CA ASP A 4 5.82 -15.38 5.52
C ASP A 4 5.43 -14.25 4.55
N ASN A 5 5.42 -14.60 3.26
CA ASN A 5 4.66 -13.92 2.20
C ASN A 5 3.15 -14.16 2.41
N LYS A 6 2.65 -13.79 3.59
CA LYS A 6 1.23 -13.75 3.89
C LYS A 6 0.69 -12.51 3.21
N ALA A 7 -0.16 -12.72 2.22
CA ALA A 7 -1.06 -11.70 1.73
C ALA A 7 -1.78 -11.02 2.91
N ARG A 8 -1.53 -9.72 3.10
CA ARG A 8 -1.99 -8.94 4.26
C ARG A 8 -2.98 -7.85 3.85
N ALA A 9 -2.86 -7.35 2.63
CA ALA A 9 -3.70 -6.26 2.13
C ALA A 9 -5.03 -6.77 1.57
N ASP A 10 -6.11 -6.08 1.93
CA ASP A 10 -7.47 -6.29 1.45
C ASP A 10 -7.65 -5.73 0.04
N ILE A 11 -6.93 -4.64 -0.29
CA ILE A 11 -7.02 -3.96 -1.57
C ILE A 11 -5.68 -3.35 -1.98
N GLY A 12 -5.46 -3.28 -3.30
CA GLY A 12 -4.28 -2.68 -3.91
C GLY A 12 -4.64 -1.38 -4.62
N LEU A 13 -3.83 -0.34 -4.46
CA LEU A 13 -3.97 0.91 -5.19
C LEU A 13 -2.66 1.30 -5.89
N ILE A 14 -2.76 1.54 -7.21
CA ILE A 14 -1.64 2.04 -8.01
C ILE A 14 -1.88 3.51 -8.32
N GLY A 15 -0.92 4.36 -7.95
CA GLY A 15 -0.92 5.79 -8.23
C GLY A 15 -1.11 6.65 -6.97
N LEU A 16 -0.01 7.28 -6.53
CA LEU A 16 0.04 8.12 -5.33
C LEU A 16 0.10 9.61 -5.69
N ALA A 17 -0.91 10.09 -6.40
CA ALA A 17 -1.22 11.52 -6.47
C ALA A 17 -2.14 11.91 -5.29
N VAL A 18 -2.53 13.18 -5.19
CA VAL A 18 -3.37 13.69 -4.07
C VAL A 18 -4.68 12.89 -3.92
N MET A 19 -5.37 12.59 -5.03
CA MET A 19 -6.60 11.79 -4.98
C MET A 19 -6.35 10.36 -4.48
N GLY A 20 -5.29 9.71 -4.97
CA GLY A 20 -4.96 8.34 -4.58
C GLY A 20 -4.58 8.25 -3.10
N GLN A 21 -3.75 9.17 -2.62
CA GLN A 21 -3.36 9.24 -1.21
C GLN A 21 -4.59 9.40 -0.29
N ASN A 22 -5.48 10.35 -0.59
CA ASN A 22 -6.68 10.58 0.21
C ASN A 22 -7.63 9.37 0.19
N LEU A 23 -7.77 8.68 -0.94
CA LEU A 23 -8.59 7.49 -1.04
C LEU A 23 -8.05 6.35 -0.17
N ILE A 24 -6.73 6.12 -0.21
CA ILE A 24 -6.09 5.09 0.63
C ILE A 24 -6.26 5.43 2.11
N LEU A 25 -6.05 6.69 2.51
CA LEU A 25 -6.23 7.11 3.90
C LEU A 25 -7.67 6.90 4.37
N ASN A 26 -8.66 7.25 3.54
CA ASN A 26 -10.06 6.99 3.84
C ASN A 26 -10.34 5.48 4.02
N MET A 27 -9.77 4.61 3.19
CA MET A 27 -9.91 3.16 3.34
C MET A 27 -9.27 2.64 4.63
N ASN A 28 -8.08 3.16 4.98
CA ASN A 28 -7.42 2.82 6.24
C ASN A 28 -8.26 3.20 7.48
N ASP A 29 -8.94 4.36 7.44
CA ASP A 29 -9.84 4.81 8.51
C ASP A 29 -11.09 3.90 8.66
N HIS A 30 -11.42 3.16 7.60
CA HIS A 30 -12.50 2.16 7.58
C HIS A 30 -11.97 0.73 7.73
N ASP A 31 -10.83 0.56 8.41
CA ASP A 31 -10.24 -0.72 8.79
C ASP A 31 -9.77 -1.63 7.64
N PHE A 32 -9.60 -1.09 6.43
CA PHE A 32 -8.97 -1.83 5.34
C PHE A 32 -7.45 -1.72 5.39
N THR A 33 -6.76 -2.84 5.18
CA THR A 33 -5.32 -2.86 4.94
C THR A 33 -5.08 -2.65 3.45
N VAL A 34 -4.42 -1.54 3.08
CA VAL A 34 -4.21 -1.19 1.67
C VAL A 34 -2.75 -1.36 1.29
N ALA A 35 -2.47 -2.08 0.21
CA ALA A 35 -1.16 -2.09 -0.42
C ALA A 35 -1.09 -1.01 -1.51
N CYS A 36 -0.03 -0.22 -1.54
CA CYS A 36 0.11 0.88 -2.47
C CYS A 36 1.39 0.78 -3.30
N PHE A 37 1.30 1.19 -4.57
CA PHE A 37 2.44 1.24 -5.47
C PHE A 37 2.36 2.50 -6.34
N ASN A 38 3.52 3.01 -6.73
CA ASN A 38 3.61 4.07 -7.73
C ASN A 38 4.88 3.87 -8.56
N ARG A 39 4.79 4.14 -9.87
CA ARG A 39 5.92 3.98 -10.81
C ARG A 39 7.19 4.69 -10.33
N THR A 40 7.04 5.88 -9.77
CA THR A 40 8.13 6.56 -9.05
C THR A 40 8.11 6.07 -7.61
N VAL A 41 8.98 5.11 -7.31
CA VAL A 41 9.03 4.39 -6.03
C VAL A 41 9.30 5.32 -4.85
N SER A 42 10.09 6.38 -5.03
CA SER A 42 10.33 7.38 -3.98
C SER A 42 9.06 8.08 -3.49
N LYS A 43 7.96 8.11 -4.28
CA LYS A 43 6.66 8.61 -3.81
C LYS A 43 5.98 7.66 -2.83
N VAL A 44 6.23 6.35 -2.95
CA VAL A 44 5.74 5.34 -2.00
C VAL A 44 6.42 5.56 -0.66
N ASP A 45 7.75 5.61 -0.65
CA ASP A 45 8.53 5.83 0.58
C ASP A 45 8.19 7.18 1.23
N HIS A 46 8.04 8.24 0.42
CA HIS A 46 7.63 9.55 0.93
C HIS A 46 6.25 9.48 1.61
N PHE A 47 5.26 8.88 0.95
CA PHE A 47 3.92 8.76 1.48
C PHE A 47 3.87 7.97 2.80
N LEU A 48 4.58 6.83 2.86
CA LEU A 48 4.65 6.00 4.06
C LEU A 48 5.33 6.70 5.25
N ASN A 49 6.34 7.50 4.98
CA ASN A 49 7.07 8.23 6.02
C ASN A 49 6.37 9.52 6.47
N ASN A 50 5.38 10.00 5.72
CA ASN A 50 4.65 11.24 5.99
C ASN A 50 3.16 10.98 6.20
N GLU A 51 2.32 11.15 5.18
CA GLU A 51 0.86 11.17 5.31
C GLU A 51 0.29 9.82 5.79
N ALA A 52 0.90 8.70 5.41
CA ALA A 52 0.51 7.35 5.83
C ALA A 52 1.26 6.85 7.08
N LYS A 53 2.01 7.71 7.76
CA LYS A 53 2.78 7.30 8.95
C LYS A 53 1.86 6.84 10.08
N GLY A 54 2.10 5.64 10.60
CA GLY A 54 1.31 5.04 11.68
C GLY A 54 -0.02 4.42 11.23
N THR A 55 -0.25 4.32 9.93
CA THR A 55 -1.41 3.62 9.34
C THR A 55 -1.11 2.14 9.10
N LYS A 56 -2.11 1.37 8.63
CA LYS A 56 -1.99 -0.03 8.21
C LYS A 56 -1.59 -0.16 6.72
N ILE A 57 -1.21 0.94 6.07
CA ILE A 57 -0.88 0.97 4.64
C ILE A 57 0.49 0.32 4.41
N ILE A 58 0.59 -0.53 3.40
CA ILE A 58 1.81 -1.25 3.02
C ILE A 58 2.29 -0.70 1.67
N GLY A 59 3.55 -0.31 1.55
CA GLY A 59 4.12 0.09 0.27
C GLY A 59 4.79 -1.08 -0.44
N ALA A 60 4.64 -1.13 -1.76
CA ALA A 60 5.37 -2.00 -2.65
C ALA A 60 6.32 -1.19 -3.54
N HIS A 61 7.43 -1.78 -3.92
CA HIS A 61 8.47 -1.20 -4.79
C HIS A 61 8.46 -1.81 -6.19
N SER A 62 7.64 -2.83 -6.42
CA SER A 62 7.36 -3.43 -7.73
C SER A 62 5.90 -3.86 -7.86
N VAL A 63 5.45 -4.13 -9.10
CA VAL A 63 4.10 -4.63 -9.34
C VAL A 63 3.97 -6.06 -8.82
N GLU A 64 5.02 -6.86 -8.95
CA GLU A 64 5.10 -8.23 -8.47
C GLU A 64 4.95 -8.28 -6.95
N GLU A 65 5.64 -7.39 -6.24
CA GLU A 65 5.51 -7.23 -4.78
C GLU A 65 4.11 -6.78 -4.39
N LEU A 66 3.52 -5.81 -5.10
CA LEU A 66 2.13 -5.40 -4.86
C LEU A 66 1.19 -6.60 -4.94
N VAL A 67 1.30 -7.42 -6.00
CA VAL A 67 0.44 -8.59 -6.19
C VAL A 67 0.63 -9.63 -5.08
N GLN A 68 1.86 -9.83 -4.60
CA GLN A 68 2.14 -10.77 -3.50
C GLN A 68 1.53 -10.32 -2.17
N LEU A 69 1.37 -9.02 -1.95
CA LEU A 69 0.78 -8.46 -0.73
C LEU A 69 -0.75 -8.62 -0.66
N LEU A 70 -1.43 -8.86 -1.79
CA LEU A 70 -2.90 -8.89 -1.88
C LEU A 70 -3.50 -10.24 -1.51
N LYS A 71 -4.56 -10.20 -0.70
CA LYS A 71 -5.38 -11.39 -0.41
C LYS A 71 -6.03 -11.90 -1.70
N LYS A 72 -6.23 -13.22 -1.78
CA LYS A 72 -6.97 -13.83 -2.88
C LYS A 72 -8.47 -13.47 -2.74
N PRO A 73 -9.17 -13.25 -3.86
CA PRO A 73 -10.61 -12.98 -3.86
C PRO A 73 -11.42 -14.17 -3.32
#